data_AF-A0A7D7C2H7-F1
#
_entry.id   AF-A0A7D7C2H7-F1
#
_cell.length_a   1.000
_cell.length_b   1.000
_cell.length_c   1.000
_cell.angle_alpha   90.00
_cell.angle_beta   90.00
_cell.angle_gamma   90.00
#
_symmetry.space_group_name_H-M   'P 1'
#
loop_
_entity.id
_entity.type
_entity.pdbx_description
1 polymer ?
#
loop_
_entity_poly.entity_id
_entity_poly.type
_entity_poly.pdbx_seq_one_letter_code
_entity_poly.pdbx_strand_id
1 'polypeptide(L)'
;MNYKKVAEDVLKHIGGKENISHFEHCSTRLRFTLVNNDKVNISALESIDGVVGVRQNIQTQIIIGNEVNEVYEEVRKLVGEVSASTTPISNKKVPWTSVFLDFLVGVFQPLVPAIAGGGVLKSILLLLNLCGILPKDSTAFVVFNQIGDAPLYFLPLLVAVSTAKKLKVNELVAASAVGVLLLPAVTKLLTEGLVLFGLSVQNIAYAYQVFPAILTVLLYAVLEKQLTKYTPKPIRIFFVPMMSLAITVPITLFILGPLGFNFGQLFSTVILFLFRHLGWVATALLASVLPFMVATGMHKAMLPYAIATMGELHKEILYLPASLAHNISESGASFAVALKTKDEKLRATAMSSGISALFGITEPALYGVTLQHKAVLYSVVLSSLISGAFIGIVAVEAFALVGPGLASMTMFTNPANPMNLVWAFVGFALAFVIAFVATFIQYKEQEKDTTIRYISPVEGNIVPLEQVNDDVFSSKLVGEGIAIEPTSDGVLVSPFTGTVEVVYETGHAVMLKDTLGAEVLFHIGIDTVKLNGMYFTKHVENGAIVNKGDVLVTFDVEKIKQEGYDPTVMMIVTNHQHYNIHLSAQTHTTTKDILLTIDKKGE
;
A
#
# COMPACT_ATOMS: atom_id res chain seq x y z
N MET A 1 11.20 14.64 -10.77
CA MET A 1 9.81 14.44 -11.25
C MET A 1 9.15 15.79 -11.47
N ASN A 2 8.39 16.01 -12.56
CA ASN A 2 7.64 17.25 -12.77
C ASN A 2 6.20 17.08 -12.27
N TYR A 3 5.93 17.57 -11.05
CA TYR A 3 4.67 17.32 -10.34
C TYR A 3 3.42 17.81 -11.10
N LYS A 4 3.52 18.96 -11.78
CA LYS A 4 2.41 19.50 -12.57
C LYS A 4 2.08 18.61 -13.76
N LYS A 5 3.10 18.13 -14.47
CA LYS A 5 2.93 17.23 -15.62
C LYS A 5 2.34 15.88 -15.17
N VAL A 6 2.83 15.33 -14.07
CA VAL A 6 2.27 14.09 -13.47
C VAL A 6 0.80 14.29 -13.09
N ALA A 7 0.44 15.42 -12.47
CA ALA A 7 -0.94 15.72 -12.12
C ALA A 7 -1.87 15.84 -13.36
N GLU A 8 -1.40 16.47 -14.44
CA GLU A 8 -2.12 16.58 -15.72
C GLU A 8 -2.31 15.21 -16.39
N ASP A 9 -1.26 14.38 -16.44
CA ASP A 9 -1.29 13.05 -17.02
C ASP A 9 -2.20 12.10 -16.21
N VAL A 10 -2.13 12.18 -14.87
CA VAL A 10 -3.04 11.44 -13.98
C VAL A 10 -4.50 11.82 -14.26
N LEU A 11 -4.82 13.11 -14.34
CA LEU A 11 -6.19 13.57 -14.62
C LEU A 11 -6.71 13.09 -15.98
N LYS A 12 -5.84 13.11 -17.00
CA LYS A 12 -6.15 12.63 -18.33
C LYS A 12 -6.51 11.14 -18.33
N HIS A 13 -5.71 10.32 -17.63
CA HIS A 13 -5.85 8.87 -17.66
C HIS A 13 -6.85 8.29 -16.66
N ILE A 14 -7.36 9.08 -15.71
CA ILE A 14 -8.52 8.72 -14.87
C ILE A 14 -9.86 9.16 -15.46
N GLY A 15 -9.90 9.74 -16.67
CA GLY A 15 -11.13 10.13 -17.34
C GLY A 15 -11.58 11.58 -17.10
N GLY A 16 -10.68 12.46 -16.67
CA GLY A 16 -10.92 13.90 -16.52
C GLY A 16 -11.42 14.31 -15.12
N LYS A 17 -11.46 15.63 -14.88
CA LYS A 17 -11.87 16.21 -13.59
C LYS A 17 -13.32 15.88 -13.23
N GLU A 18 -14.18 15.81 -14.24
CA GLU A 18 -15.59 15.44 -14.15
C GLU A 18 -15.82 13.99 -13.73
N ASN A 19 -14.81 13.12 -13.86
CA ASN A 19 -14.88 11.75 -13.39
C ASN A 19 -14.50 11.61 -11.91
N ILE A 20 -14.13 12.70 -11.22
CA ILE A 20 -13.72 12.68 -9.82
C ILE A 20 -14.90 13.01 -8.91
N SER A 21 -15.29 12.06 -8.08
CA SER A 21 -16.25 12.29 -7.00
C SER A 21 -15.57 12.82 -5.74
N HIS A 22 -14.41 12.24 -5.40
CA HIS A 22 -13.58 12.66 -4.27
C HIS A 22 -12.14 12.24 -4.52
N PHE A 23 -11.18 12.99 -3.99
CA PHE A 23 -9.79 12.55 -3.98
C PHE A 23 -9.09 13.01 -2.70
N GLU A 24 -8.17 12.17 -2.23
CA GLU A 24 -7.39 12.36 -1.02
C GLU A 24 -6.00 11.73 -1.23
N HIS A 25 -5.08 11.96 -0.30
CA HIS A 25 -3.80 11.30 -0.31
C HIS A 25 -3.46 10.74 1.08
N CYS A 26 -2.65 9.68 1.10
CA CYS A 26 -1.93 9.26 2.29
C CYS A 26 -0.43 9.56 2.10
N SER A 27 0.44 8.95 2.91
CA SER A 27 1.89 9.24 2.87
C SER A 27 2.59 8.80 1.58
N THR A 28 2.00 7.88 0.80
CA THR A 28 2.63 7.32 -0.42
C THR A 28 1.70 7.15 -1.62
N ARG A 29 0.40 7.44 -1.47
CA ARG A 29 -0.61 7.16 -2.51
C ARG A 29 -1.59 8.29 -2.66
N LEU A 30 -1.91 8.59 -3.90
CA LEU A 30 -3.00 9.45 -4.31
C LEU A 30 -4.22 8.57 -4.60
N ARG A 31 -5.37 8.90 -4.00
CA ARG A 31 -6.59 8.07 -4.03
C ARG A 31 -7.71 8.85 -4.67
N PHE A 32 -8.32 8.27 -5.70
CA PHE A 32 -9.49 8.82 -6.37
C PHE A 32 -10.70 7.91 -6.17
N THR A 33 -11.77 8.47 -5.63
CA THR A 33 -13.12 7.94 -5.81
C THR A 33 -13.66 8.51 -7.12
N LEU A 34 -13.86 7.65 -8.11
CA LEU A 34 -14.30 8.05 -9.44
C LEU A 34 -15.80 7.78 -9.64
N VAL A 35 -16.43 8.55 -10.52
CA VAL A 35 -17.82 8.36 -10.94
C VAL A 35 -17.95 7.11 -11.82
N ASN A 36 -17.00 6.90 -12.73
CA ASN A 36 -16.90 5.72 -13.59
C ASN A 36 -15.47 5.17 -13.62
N ASN A 37 -15.30 3.95 -13.10
CA ASN A 37 -14.02 3.25 -13.06
C ASN A 37 -13.57 2.72 -14.43
N ASP A 38 -14.48 2.48 -15.38
CA ASP A 38 -14.14 1.93 -16.71
C ASP A 38 -13.40 2.96 -17.59
N LYS A 39 -13.43 4.25 -17.21
CA LYS A 39 -12.68 5.31 -17.89
C LYS A 39 -11.20 5.37 -17.51
N VAL A 40 -10.77 4.55 -16.54
CA VAL A 40 -9.39 4.55 -16.06
C VAL A 40 -8.51 3.72 -16.97
N ASN A 41 -7.44 4.32 -17.48
CA ASN A 41 -6.41 3.60 -18.22
C ASN A 41 -5.26 3.23 -17.28
N ILE A 42 -5.33 2.04 -16.69
CA ILE A 42 -4.33 1.54 -15.72
C ILE A 42 -2.93 1.49 -16.34
N SER A 43 -2.79 0.88 -17.52
CA SER A 43 -1.50 0.73 -18.19
C SER A 43 -0.83 2.07 -18.49
N ALA A 44 -1.61 3.07 -18.91
CA ALA A 44 -1.08 4.42 -19.15
C ALA A 44 -0.68 5.11 -17.84
N LEU A 45 -1.45 4.94 -16.76
CA LEU A 45 -1.11 5.49 -15.44
C LEU A 45 0.17 4.88 -14.86
N GLU A 46 0.40 3.57 -15.04
CA GLU A 46 1.64 2.90 -14.63
C GLU A 46 2.86 3.30 -15.48
N SER A 47 2.62 3.91 -16.63
CA SER A 47 3.68 4.41 -17.53
C SER A 47 4.11 5.85 -17.23
N ILE A 48 3.43 6.53 -16.30
CA ILE A 48 3.76 7.92 -15.91
C ILE A 48 5.03 7.90 -15.05
N ASP A 49 6.02 8.71 -15.44
CA ASP A 49 7.26 8.87 -14.69
C ASP A 49 6.99 9.38 -13.26
N GLY A 50 7.38 8.58 -12.27
CA GLY A 50 7.08 8.80 -10.85
C GLY A 50 5.90 8.01 -10.27
N VAL A 51 5.15 7.28 -11.10
CA VAL A 51 4.13 6.33 -10.62
C VAL A 51 4.77 4.95 -10.46
N VAL A 52 4.79 4.46 -9.23
CA VAL A 52 5.36 3.15 -8.85
C VAL A 52 4.37 2.01 -9.12
N GLY A 53 3.08 2.32 -9.20
CA GLY A 53 2.06 1.35 -9.56
C GLY A 53 0.64 1.84 -9.33
N VAL A 54 -0.33 1.17 -9.94
CA VAL A 54 -1.74 1.54 -9.86
C VAL A 54 -2.56 0.35 -9.40
N ARG A 55 -3.50 0.60 -8.50
CA ARG A 55 -4.42 -0.43 -8.00
C ARG A 55 -5.83 0.11 -8.05
N GLN A 56 -6.68 -0.56 -8.83
CA GLN A 56 -8.09 -0.21 -8.93
C GLN A 56 -8.91 -1.22 -8.14
N ASN A 57 -9.36 -0.80 -6.96
CA ASN A 57 -10.28 -1.56 -6.10
C ASN A 57 -11.60 -0.80 -5.98
N ILE A 58 -11.93 -0.33 -4.77
CA ILE A 58 -13.07 0.57 -4.50
C ILE A 58 -12.74 2.02 -4.92
N GLN A 59 -11.47 2.40 -4.78
CA GLN A 59 -10.89 3.65 -5.26
C GLN A 59 -9.75 3.31 -6.21
N THR A 60 -9.49 4.20 -7.15
CA THR A 60 -8.29 4.16 -8.00
C THR A 60 -7.14 4.75 -7.20
N GLN A 61 -6.18 3.89 -6.84
CA GLN A 61 -5.00 4.26 -6.05
C GLN A 61 -3.78 4.32 -6.94
N ILE A 62 -3.13 5.47 -6.97
CA ILE A 62 -1.90 5.72 -7.71
C ILE A 62 -0.78 5.83 -6.67
N ILE A 63 0.20 4.94 -6.74
CA ILE A 63 1.33 4.87 -5.81
C ILE A 63 2.43 5.76 -6.37
N ILE A 64 2.74 6.85 -5.66
CA ILE A 64 3.75 7.85 -6.09
C ILE A 64 4.98 7.77 -5.18
N GLY A 65 4.81 7.35 -3.93
CA GLY A 65 5.87 7.36 -2.93
C GLY A 65 5.92 8.68 -2.16
N ASN A 66 7.12 9.07 -1.71
CA ASN A 66 7.28 10.18 -0.76
C ASN A 66 6.89 11.56 -1.32
N GLU A 67 6.82 11.70 -2.65
CA GLU A 67 6.48 12.96 -3.35
C GLU A 67 4.97 13.13 -3.61
N VAL A 68 4.13 12.35 -2.93
CA VAL A 68 2.67 12.33 -3.17
C VAL A 68 1.98 13.63 -2.76
N ASN A 69 2.51 14.36 -1.76
CA ASN A 69 1.91 15.61 -1.28
C ASN A 69 2.02 16.69 -2.35
N GLU A 70 3.17 16.77 -3.02
CA GLU A 70 3.49 17.72 -4.07
C GLU A 70 2.59 17.49 -5.29
N VAL A 71 2.36 16.22 -5.67
CA VAL A 71 1.43 15.88 -6.75
C VAL A 71 -0.02 16.15 -6.35
N TYR A 72 -0.41 15.84 -5.11
CA TYR A 72 -1.77 16.12 -4.62
C TYR A 72 -2.11 17.61 -4.70
N GLU A 73 -1.20 18.49 -4.30
CA GLU A 73 -1.42 19.95 -4.36
C GLU A 73 -1.57 20.44 -5.81
N GLU A 74 -0.82 19.89 -6.77
CA GLU A 74 -1.00 20.22 -8.18
C GLU A 74 -2.33 19.68 -8.74
N VAL A 75 -2.72 18.45 -8.40
CA VAL A 75 -4.06 17.91 -8.75
C VAL A 75 -5.15 18.78 -8.16
N ARG A 76 -5.02 19.23 -6.92
CA ARG A 76 -5.99 20.10 -6.25
C ARG A 76 -6.14 21.45 -6.94
N LYS A 77 -5.03 22.06 -7.40
CA LYS A 77 -5.07 23.29 -8.20
C LYS A 77 -5.78 23.10 -9.55
N LEU A 78 -5.59 21.94 -10.18
CA LEU A 78 -6.19 21.62 -11.49
C LEU A 78 -7.68 21.26 -11.40
N VAL A 79 -8.10 20.60 -10.32
CA VAL A 79 -9.49 20.12 -10.11
C VAL A 79 -10.38 21.19 -9.47
N GLY A 80 -9.85 22.03 -8.58
CA GLY A 80 -10.65 23.00 -7.80
C GLY A 80 -11.45 22.36 -6.65
N GLU A 81 -12.39 23.11 -6.05
CA GLU A 81 -13.30 22.55 -5.03
C GLU A 81 -14.30 21.59 -5.69
N VAL A 82 -14.11 20.29 -5.50
CA VAL A 82 -15.06 19.26 -5.92
C VAL A 82 -16.33 19.39 -5.08
N SER A 83 -17.37 19.99 -5.66
CA SER A 83 -18.72 19.97 -5.09
C SER A 83 -19.24 18.54 -5.15
N ALA A 84 -19.36 17.90 -3.99
CA ALA A 84 -19.82 16.53 -3.87
C ALA A 84 -21.25 16.37 -4.45
N SER A 85 -21.37 15.99 -5.71
CA SER A 85 -22.62 15.54 -6.30
C SER A 85 -22.92 14.13 -5.79
N THR A 86 -23.94 14.06 -4.95
CA THR A 86 -24.54 12.84 -4.41
C THR A 86 -25.17 12.02 -5.53
N THR A 87 -24.47 11.01 -6.02
CA THR A 87 -25.12 9.86 -6.68
C THR A 87 -24.46 8.58 -6.18
N PRO A 88 -25.13 7.79 -5.32
CA PRO A 88 -24.55 6.59 -4.76
C PRO A 88 -24.78 5.42 -5.72
N ILE A 89 -23.73 4.86 -6.32
CA ILE A 89 -23.79 3.53 -6.94
C ILE A 89 -22.54 2.71 -6.59
N SER A 90 -22.67 1.87 -5.56
CA SER A 90 -22.24 0.46 -5.57
C SER A 90 -22.79 -0.23 -4.33
N ASN A 91 -23.75 -1.14 -4.54
CA ASN A 91 -24.54 -1.81 -3.51
C ASN A 91 -23.80 -3.05 -2.95
N LYS A 92 -22.48 -2.98 -2.73
CA LYS A 92 -21.79 -3.97 -1.90
C LYS A 92 -21.88 -3.52 -0.46
N LYS A 93 -22.58 -4.31 0.38
CA LYS A 93 -22.60 -4.11 1.84
C LYS A 93 -21.16 -4.08 2.34
N VAL A 94 -20.66 -2.87 2.62
CA VAL A 94 -19.35 -2.66 3.22
C VAL A 94 -19.37 -3.39 4.57
N PRO A 95 -18.46 -4.34 4.82
CA PRO A 95 -18.49 -5.12 6.06
C PRO A 95 -18.33 -4.17 7.23
N TRP A 96 -19.11 -4.36 8.29
CA TRP A 96 -19.14 -3.48 9.47
C TRP A 96 -17.74 -3.26 10.08
N THR A 97 -16.87 -4.28 10.00
CA THR A 97 -15.46 -4.20 10.43
C THR A 97 -14.68 -3.11 9.70
N SER A 98 -14.89 -2.95 8.39
CA SER A 98 -14.21 -1.91 7.61
C SER A 98 -14.74 -0.50 7.92
N VAL A 99 -16.03 -0.36 8.21
CA VAL A 99 -16.63 0.91 8.68
C VAL A 99 -16.07 1.29 10.04
N PHE A 100 -15.96 0.32 10.95
CA PHE A 100 -15.39 0.53 12.27
C PHE A 100 -13.90 0.91 12.19
N LEU A 101 -13.11 0.20 11.38
CA LEU A 101 -11.71 0.54 11.16
C LEU A 101 -11.55 1.93 10.53
N ASP A 102 -12.35 2.28 9.53
CA ASP A 102 -12.35 3.60 8.91
C ASP A 102 -12.71 4.72 9.92
N PHE A 103 -13.63 4.45 10.83
CA PHE A 103 -13.91 5.34 11.96
C PHE A 103 -12.70 5.51 12.88
N LEU A 104 -12.10 4.40 13.34
CA LEU A 104 -10.91 4.46 14.20
C LEU A 104 -9.75 5.22 13.54
N VAL A 105 -9.44 4.90 12.28
CA VAL A 105 -8.38 5.56 11.53
C VAL A 105 -8.66 7.06 11.41
N GLY A 106 -9.90 7.43 11.07
CA GLY A 106 -10.30 8.83 10.95
C GLY A 106 -10.23 9.62 12.27
N VAL A 107 -10.46 8.97 13.41
CA VAL A 107 -10.36 9.59 14.74
C VAL A 107 -8.92 9.71 15.20
N PHE A 108 -8.11 8.65 15.06
CA PHE A 108 -6.80 8.57 15.70
C PHE A 108 -5.64 9.04 14.83
N GLN A 109 -5.69 8.81 13.51
CA GLN A 109 -4.58 9.16 12.62
C GLN A 109 -4.24 10.66 12.62
N PRO A 110 -5.21 11.60 12.62
CA PRO A 110 -4.90 13.04 12.69
C PRO A 110 -4.19 13.46 13.97
N LEU A 111 -4.26 12.64 15.03
CA LEU A 111 -3.67 12.94 16.34
C LEU A 111 -2.18 12.60 16.41
N VAL A 112 -1.73 11.66 15.57
CA VAL A 112 -0.38 11.09 15.61
C VAL A 112 0.71 12.17 15.55
N PRO A 113 0.68 13.18 14.64
CA PRO A 113 1.74 14.18 14.57
C PRO A 113 1.90 15.00 15.86
N ALA A 114 0.79 15.39 16.49
CA ALA A 114 0.81 16.18 17.71
C ALA A 114 1.38 15.37 18.89
N ILE A 115 0.94 14.12 19.04
CA ILE A 115 1.41 13.24 20.11
C ILE A 115 2.87 12.84 19.89
N ALA A 116 3.26 12.55 18.65
CA ALA A 116 4.63 12.23 18.29
C ALA A 116 5.58 13.40 18.59
N GLY A 117 5.21 14.62 18.16
CA GLY A 117 6.00 15.83 18.43
C GLY A 117 6.22 16.07 19.92
N GLY A 118 5.14 15.98 20.73
CA GLY A 118 5.24 16.16 22.17
C GLY A 118 6.04 15.06 22.87
N GLY A 119 5.77 13.80 22.52
CA GLY A 119 6.45 12.65 23.11
C GLY A 119 7.94 12.56 22.77
N VAL A 120 8.33 12.85 21.52
CA VAL A 120 9.75 12.88 21.10
C VAL A 120 10.49 14.03 21.78
N LEU A 121 9.88 15.22 21.87
CA LEU A 121 10.47 16.34 22.62
C LEU A 121 10.74 15.94 24.08
N LYS A 122 9.73 15.38 24.76
CA LYS A 122 9.85 14.90 26.15
C LYS A 122 10.95 13.87 26.32
N SER A 123 11.06 12.96 25.36
CA SER A 123 12.08 11.92 25.32
C SER A 123 13.50 12.50 25.14
N ILE A 124 13.67 13.51 24.28
CA ILE A 124 14.95 14.22 24.10
C ILE A 124 15.33 14.97 25.38
N LEU A 125 14.39 15.68 26.01
CA LEU A 125 14.65 16.39 27.27
C LEU A 125 15.12 15.43 28.35
N LEU A 126 14.47 14.26 28.45
CA LEU A 126 14.87 13.24 29.38
C LEU A 126 16.28 12.70 29.10
N LEU A 127 16.62 12.49 27.83
CA LEU A 127 17.98 12.09 27.44
C LEU A 127 19.00 13.18 27.80
N LEU A 128 18.72 14.46 27.52
CA LEU A 128 19.59 15.58 27.91
C LEU A 128 19.79 15.63 29.42
N ASN A 129 18.75 15.34 30.20
CA ASN A 129 18.86 15.20 31.65
C ASN A 129 19.75 14.01 32.05
N LEU A 130 19.58 12.83 31.43
CA LEU A 130 20.43 11.66 31.71
C LEU A 130 21.91 11.91 31.37
N CYS A 131 22.19 12.68 30.31
CA CYS A 131 23.54 13.09 29.95
C CYS A 131 24.11 14.21 30.85
N GLY A 132 23.34 14.71 31.82
CA GLY A 132 23.75 15.81 32.71
C GLY A 132 23.76 17.19 32.05
N ILE A 133 23.19 17.33 30.84
CA ILE A 133 23.17 18.59 30.07
C ILE A 133 22.05 19.49 30.56
N LEU A 134 20.88 18.93 30.90
CA LEU A 134 19.69 19.69 31.29
C LEU A 134 19.05 19.11 32.57
N PRO A 135 19.33 19.69 33.76
CA PRO A 135 18.75 19.21 35.02
C PRO A 135 17.22 19.27 35.05
N LYS A 136 16.57 18.23 35.59
CA LYS A 136 15.10 18.10 35.71
C LYS A 136 14.40 19.22 36.47
N ASP A 137 15.07 19.79 37.45
CA ASP A 137 14.61 20.89 38.30
C ASP A 137 14.79 22.27 37.65
N SER A 138 15.53 22.35 36.54
CA SER A 138 15.67 23.59 35.80
C SER A 138 14.33 24.07 35.24
N THR A 139 14.08 25.38 35.30
CA THR A 139 12.87 25.99 34.73
C THR A 139 12.71 25.66 33.25
N ALA A 140 13.82 25.61 32.50
CA ALA A 140 13.82 25.22 31.10
C ALA A 140 13.29 23.79 30.92
N PHE A 141 13.81 22.81 31.66
CA PHE A 141 13.31 21.44 31.61
C PHE A 141 11.82 21.38 31.92
N VAL A 142 11.38 22.04 32.99
CA VAL A 142 9.97 22.04 33.40
C VAL A 142 9.08 22.58 32.29
N VAL A 143 9.40 23.75 31.73
CA VAL A 143 8.61 24.38 30.66
C VAL A 143 8.58 23.52 29.39
N PHE A 144 9.73 23.06 28.90
CA PHE A 144 9.78 22.22 27.70
C PHE A 144 9.09 20.86 27.90
N ASN A 145 9.16 20.30 29.11
CA ASN A 145 8.45 19.08 29.45
C ASN A 145 6.93 19.29 29.40
N GLN A 146 6.41 20.45 29.84
CA GLN A 146 4.98 20.79 29.70
C GLN A 146 4.55 20.95 28.23
N ILE A 147 5.41 21.48 27.35
CA ILE A 147 5.15 21.53 25.90
C ILE A 147 4.95 20.11 25.36
N GLY A 148 5.81 19.17 25.78
CA GLY A 148 5.70 17.76 25.41
C GLY A 148 4.46 17.06 25.96
N ASP A 149 3.98 17.48 27.13
CA ASP A 149 2.83 16.90 27.83
C ASP A 149 1.48 17.37 27.26
N ALA A 150 1.42 18.59 26.73
CA ALA A 150 0.18 19.23 26.28
C ALA A 150 -0.67 18.37 25.30
N PRO A 151 -0.10 17.72 24.26
CA PRO A 151 -0.88 16.88 23.35
C PRO A 151 -1.53 15.67 24.03
N LEU A 152 -0.88 15.11 25.06
CA LEU A 152 -1.39 13.97 25.81
C LEU A 152 -2.42 14.43 26.86
N TYR A 153 -2.15 15.52 27.59
CA TYR A 153 -3.08 16.07 28.58
C TYR A 153 -4.41 16.49 27.94
N PHE A 154 -4.34 17.22 26.81
CA PHE A 154 -5.49 17.68 26.04
C PHE A 154 -5.97 16.68 24.98
N LEU A 155 -5.50 15.44 25.03
CA LEU A 155 -5.91 14.38 24.13
C LEU A 155 -7.45 14.23 24.00
N PRO A 156 -8.27 14.32 25.07
CA PRO A 156 -9.72 14.29 24.93
C PRO A 156 -10.26 15.39 23.98
N LEU A 157 -9.70 16.60 24.02
CA LEU A 157 -10.09 17.70 23.13
C LEU A 157 -9.67 17.44 21.69
N LEU A 158 -8.45 16.94 21.48
CA LEU A 158 -7.96 16.62 20.13
C LEU A 158 -8.82 15.51 19.50
N VAL A 159 -9.16 14.48 20.28
CA VAL A 159 -10.10 13.43 19.90
C VAL A 159 -11.48 13.98 19.59
N ALA A 160 -11.97 14.96 20.37
CA ALA A 160 -13.27 15.56 20.15
C ALA A 160 -13.35 16.21 18.76
N VAL A 161 -12.30 16.97 18.38
CA VAL A 161 -12.17 17.61 17.07
C VAL A 161 -12.08 16.57 15.95
N SER A 162 -11.21 15.56 16.07
CA SER A 162 -11.05 14.55 15.02
C SER A 162 -12.31 13.69 14.85
N THR A 163 -12.99 13.35 15.94
CA THR A 163 -14.27 12.64 15.93
C THR A 163 -15.37 13.49 15.30
N ALA A 164 -15.46 14.78 15.64
CA ALA A 164 -16.43 15.69 15.05
C ALA A 164 -16.24 15.85 13.55
N LYS A 165 -14.98 15.98 13.12
CA LYS A 165 -14.61 16.01 11.70
C LYS A 165 -15.01 14.72 10.98
N LYS A 166 -14.78 13.55 11.60
CA LYS A 166 -15.21 12.25 11.03
C LYS A 166 -16.73 12.12 10.92
N LEU A 167 -17.47 12.65 11.90
CA LEU A 167 -18.94 12.58 11.95
C LEU A 167 -19.64 13.72 11.18
N LYS A 168 -18.86 14.68 10.67
CA LYS A 168 -19.29 15.88 9.94
C LYS A 168 -20.23 16.76 10.77
N VAL A 169 -19.80 17.06 11.99
CA VAL A 169 -20.51 17.91 12.97
C VAL A 169 -19.61 19.05 13.44
N ASN A 170 -20.16 20.08 14.08
CA ASN A 170 -19.37 21.27 14.42
C ASN A 170 -18.25 20.94 15.43
N GLU A 171 -16.99 21.10 14.97
CA GLU A 171 -15.79 20.75 15.73
C GLU A 171 -15.61 21.59 17.00
N LEU A 172 -15.94 22.88 16.95
CA LEU A 172 -15.78 23.79 18.09
C LEU A 172 -16.80 23.51 19.20
N VAL A 173 -18.02 23.14 18.83
CA VAL A 173 -19.06 22.77 19.80
C VAL A 173 -18.74 21.41 20.41
N ALA A 174 -18.27 20.44 19.62
CA ALA A 174 -17.79 19.16 20.13
C ALA A 174 -16.62 19.33 21.10
N ALA A 175 -15.62 20.13 20.73
CA ALA A 175 -14.49 20.46 21.60
C ALA A 175 -14.95 21.17 22.88
N SER A 176 -15.93 22.07 22.80
CA SER A 176 -16.51 22.73 23.96
C SER A 176 -17.23 21.73 24.89
N ALA A 177 -17.99 20.77 24.34
CA ALA A 177 -18.69 19.75 25.11
C ALA A 177 -17.72 18.89 25.93
N VAL A 178 -16.64 18.43 25.29
CA VAL A 178 -15.58 17.65 25.97
C VAL A 178 -14.75 18.54 26.89
N GLY A 179 -14.53 19.80 26.51
CA GLY A 179 -13.75 20.77 27.28
C GLY A 179 -14.31 21.02 28.68
N VAL A 180 -15.64 20.93 28.88
CA VAL A 180 -16.24 21.03 30.20
C VAL A 180 -15.67 20.00 31.18
N LEU A 181 -15.37 18.79 30.71
CA LEU A 181 -14.81 17.71 31.54
C LEU A 181 -13.39 18.02 32.06
N LEU A 182 -12.69 18.94 31.39
CA LEU A 182 -11.31 19.33 31.68
C LEU A 182 -11.20 20.69 32.40
N LEU A 183 -12.31 21.41 32.56
CA LEU A 183 -12.29 22.70 33.23
C LEU A 183 -11.87 22.53 34.69
N PRO A 184 -10.92 23.34 35.21
CA PRO A 184 -10.47 23.25 36.60
C PRO A 184 -11.61 23.30 37.62
N ALA A 185 -12.65 24.09 37.36
CA ALA A 185 -13.83 24.18 38.20
C ALA A 185 -14.61 22.86 38.26
N VAL A 186 -14.75 22.15 37.13
CA VAL A 186 -15.44 20.85 37.06
C VAL A 186 -14.58 19.77 37.69
N THR A 187 -13.28 19.75 37.41
CA THR A 187 -12.34 18.82 38.05
C THR A 187 -12.37 18.97 39.57
N LYS A 188 -12.39 20.20 40.08
CA LYS A 188 -12.52 20.48 41.52
C LYS A 188 -13.84 19.93 42.09
N LEU A 189 -14.97 20.20 41.44
CA LEU A 189 -16.27 19.69 41.88
C LEU A 189 -16.31 18.16 41.91
N LEU A 190 -15.73 17.50 40.90
CA LEU A 190 -15.63 16.03 40.86
C LEU A 190 -14.81 15.49 42.04
N THR A 191 -13.69 16.15 42.39
CA THR A 191 -12.88 15.76 43.55
C THR A 191 -13.58 15.97 44.90
N GLU A 192 -14.45 16.97 45.00
CA GLU A 192 -15.24 17.28 46.21
C GLU A 192 -16.51 16.43 46.34
N GLY A 193 -16.80 15.56 45.36
CA GLY A 193 -18.00 14.72 45.35
C GLY A 193 -19.21 15.40 44.71
N LEU A 194 -19.10 15.76 43.44
CA LEU A 194 -20.17 16.41 42.66
C LEU A 194 -21.49 15.62 42.73
N VAL A 195 -22.52 16.29 43.25
CA VAL A 195 -23.92 15.85 43.17
C VAL A 195 -24.66 16.77 42.22
N LEU A 196 -25.21 16.22 41.14
CA LEU A 196 -25.98 16.95 40.15
C LEU A 196 -27.36 16.28 40.05
N PHE A 197 -28.45 17.06 40.09
CA PHE A 197 -29.84 16.54 40.09
C PHE A 197 -30.13 15.44 41.13
N GLY A 198 -29.43 15.45 42.27
CA GLY A 198 -29.58 14.45 43.34
C GLY A 198 -28.84 13.13 43.09
N LEU A 199 -28.06 13.03 42.02
CA LEU A 199 -27.23 11.87 41.68
C LEU A 199 -25.75 12.20 41.86
N SER A 200 -24.99 11.30 42.48
CA SER A 200 -23.54 11.42 42.60
C SER A 200 -22.85 11.13 41.27
N VAL A 201 -21.94 12.00 40.86
CA VAL A 201 -21.11 11.80 39.67
C VAL A 201 -19.80 11.12 40.09
N GLN A 202 -19.35 10.12 39.32
CA GLN A 202 -18.09 9.43 39.58
C GLN A 202 -16.92 10.41 39.44
N ASN A 203 -16.03 10.46 40.45
CA ASN A 203 -14.80 11.23 40.38
C ASN A 203 -13.82 10.60 39.37
N ILE A 204 -13.67 11.23 38.21
CA ILE A 204 -12.84 10.75 37.11
C ILE A 204 -11.91 11.89 36.66
N ALA A 205 -10.61 11.60 36.57
CA ALA A 205 -9.65 12.47 35.91
C ALA A 205 -9.78 12.29 34.39
N TYR A 206 -10.49 13.21 33.74
CA TYR A 206 -10.75 13.12 32.30
C TYR A 206 -9.55 13.51 31.42
N ALA A 207 -8.49 14.09 31.99
CA ALA A 207 -7.23 14.29 31.28
C ALA A 207 -6.72 12.94 30.73
N TYR A 208 -6.12 12.95 29.53
CA TYR A 208 -5.62 11.75 28.84
C TYR A 208 -6.70 10.73 28.39
N GLN A 209 -7.99 10.94 28.69
CA GLN A 209 -9.05 9.96 28.40
C GLN A 209 -9.67 10.12 27.01
N VAL A 210 -9.56 9.07 26.18
CA VAL A 210 -10.09 9.10 24.80
C VAL A 210 -11.54 8.64 24.70
N PHE A 211 -11.89 7.51 25.34
CA PHE A 211 -13.22 6.92 25.19
C PHE A 211 -14.36 7.82 25.68
N PRO A 212 -14.25 8.51 26.83
CA PRO A 212 -15.23 9.52 27.23
C PRO A 212 -15.47 10.58 26.14
N ALA A 213 -14.42 11.10 25.52
CA ALA A 213 -14.52 12.11 24.46
C ALA A 213 -15.23 11.56 23.21
N ILE A 214 -14.86 10.37 22.75
CA ILE A 214 -15.51 9.73 21.58
C ILE A 214 -17.01 9.57 21.83
N LEU A 215 -17.41 9.03 22.99
CA LEU A 215 -18.82 8.81 23.32
C LEU A 215 -19.60 10.13 23.44
N THR A 216 -18.98 11.16 24.03
CA THR A 216 -19.53 12.52 24.11
C THR A 216 -19.85 13.05 22.72
N VAL A 217 -18.89 12.95 21.78
CA VAL A 217 -19.06 13.47 20.43
C VAL A 217 -20.01 12.62 19.59
N LEU A 218 -20.10 11.31 19.82
CA LEU A 218 -21.10 10.46 19.17
C LEU A 218 -22.53 10.89 19.57
N LEU A 219 -22.79 11.12 20.86
CA LEU A 219 -24.08 11.65 21.31
C LEU A 219 -24.35 13.03 20.74
N TYR A 220 -23.37 13.94 20.84
CA TYR A 220 -23.45 15.28 20.27
C TYR A 220 -23.81 15.23 18.78
N ALA A 221 -23.18 14.34 18.01
CA ALA A 221 -23.41 14.26 16.58
C ALA A 221 -24.84 13.85 16.21
N VAL A 222 -25.45 12.98 17.02
CA VAL A 222 -26.86 12.62 16.87
C VAL A 222 -27.75 13.81 17.22
N LEU A 223 -27.48 14.47 18.35
CA LEU A 223 -28.27 15.60 18.83
C LEU A 223 -28.20 16.81 17.89
N GLU A 224 -27.02 17.17 17.38
CA GLU A 224 -26.88 18.30 16.46
C GLU A 224 -27.71 18.08 15.19
N LYS A 225 -27.65 16.87 14.60
CA LYS A 225 -28.42 16.52 13.39
C LYS A 225 -29.93 16.57 13.65
N GLN A 226 -30.37 16.03 14.79
CA GLN A 226 -31.78 16.04 15.20
C GLN A 226 -32.27 17.47 15.46
N LEU A 227 -31.60 18.22 16.32
CA LEU A 227 -31.96 19.59 16.67
C LEU A 227 -31.93 20.50 15.45
N THR A 228 -30.95 20.35 14.56
CA THR A 228 -30.90 21.08 13.29
C THR A 228 -32.12 20.83 12.42
N LYS A 229 -32.61 19.58 12.37
CA LYS A 229 -33.80 19.20 11.60
C LYS A 229 -35.07 19.88 12.12
N TYR A 230 -35.24 19.97 13.44
CA TYR A 230 -36.46 20.52 14.07
C TYR A 230 -36.40 22.03 14.33
N THR A 231 -35.22 22.63 14.40
CA THR A 231 -35.07 24.04 14.78
C THR A 231 -35.29 24.99 13.59
N PRO A 232 -36.13 26.03 13.73
CA PRO A 232 -36.32 27.08 12.72
C PRO A 232 -35.02 27.78 12.35
N LYS A 233 -34.83 28.09 11.06
CA LYS A 233 -33.60 28.69 10.52
C LYS A 233 -33.10 29.94 11.29
N PRO A 234 -33.95 30.91 11.69
CA PRO A 234 -33.49 32.16 12.32
C PRO A 234 -32.79 31.97 13.66
N ILE A 235 -33.21 30.98 14.46
CA ILE A 235 -32.67 30.75 15.81
C ILE A 235 -31.63 29.62 15.85
N ARG A 236 -31.51 28.86 14.75
CA ARG A 236 -30.68 27.65 14.66
C ARG A 236 -29.23 27.88 15.05
N ILE A 237 -28.67 29.02 14.68
CA ILE A 237 -27.26 29.36 14.88
C ILE A 237 -26.82 29.33 16.35
N PHE A 238 -27.71 29.72 17.27
CA PHE A 238 -27.42 29.71 18.71
C PHE A 238 -28.17 28.61 19.45
N PHE A 239 -29.40 28.29 19.04
CA PHE A 239 -30.24 27.33 19.75
C PHE A 239 -29.72 25.90 19.63
N VAL A 240 -29.27 25.48 18.44
CA VAL A 240 -28.78 24.11 18.24
C VAL A 240 -27.52 23.83 19.07
N PRO A 241 -26.46 24.66 19.02
CA PRO A 241 -25.29 24.47 19.88
C PRO A 241 -25.63 24.52 21.38
N MET A 242 -26.46 25.49 21.80
CA MET A 242 -26.87 25.65 23.20
C MET A 242 -27.54 24.38 23.74
N MET A 243 -28.58 23.88 23.05
CA MET A 243 -29.31 22.69 23.47
C MET A 243 -28.46 21.43 23.37
N SER A 244 -27.60 21.34 22.35
CA SER A 244 -26.67 20.23 22.21
C SER A 244 -25.73 20.14 23.41
N LEU A 245 -25.15 21.24 23.86
CA LEU A 245 -24.29 21.29 25.04
C LEU A 245 -25.07 21.01 26.34
N ALA A 246 -26.22 21.66 26.52
CA ALA A 246 -27.06 21.52 27.71
C ALA A 246 -27.54 20.08 27.95
N ILE A 247 -27.70 19.29 26.88
CA ILE A 247 -28.11 17.88 26.97
C ILE A 247 -26.89 16.95 27.01
N THR A 248 -25.91 17.16 26.12
CA THR A 248 -24.77 16.24 25.98
C THR A 248 -23.90 16.23 27.23
N VAL A 249 -23.60 17.40 27.81
CA VAL A 249 -22.62 17.51 28.91
C VAL A 249 -23.12 16.83 30.19
N PRO A 250 -24.35 17.05 30.68
CA PRO A 250 -24.84 16.32 31.87
C PRO A 250 -24.92 14.81 31.64
N ILE A 251 -25.42 14.36 30.49
CA ILE A 251 -25.48 12.92 30.14
C ILE A 251 -24.07 12.32 30.12
N THR A 252 -23.09 13.09 29.64
CA THR A 252 -21.69 12.68 29.64
C THR A 252 -21.17 12.52 31.06
N LEU A 253 -21.37 13.50 31.94
CA LEU A 253 -20.90 13.40 33.32
C LEU A 253 -21.50 12.20 34.07
N PHE A 254 -22.80 11.92 33.89
CA PHE A 254 -23.45 10.79 34.58
C PHE A 254 -23.18 9.43 33.98
N ILE A 255 -23.13 9.34 32.64
CA ILE A 255 -23.22 8.05 31.94
C ILE A 255 -22.01 7.86 31.04
N LEU A 256 -21.82 8.71 30.03
CA LEU A 256 -20.85 8.41 28.96
C LEU A 256 -19.39 8.54 29.42
N GLY A 257 -19.12 9.47 30.33
CA GLY A 257 -17.82 9.67 30.96
C GLY A 257 -17.41 8.46 31.78
N PRO A 258 -18.20 8.06 32.80
CA PRO A 258 -18.01 6.82 33.55
C PRO A 258 -17.93 5.57 32.66
N LEU A 259 -18.84 5.44 31.69
CA LEU A 259 -18.86 4.29 30.78
C LEU A 259 -17.58 4.22 29.94
N GLY A 260 -17.16 5.34 29.35
CA GLY A 260 -15.94 5.41 28.56
C GLY A 260 -14.68 5.17 29.38
N PHE A 261 -14.61 5.74 30.58
CA PHE A 261 -13.49 5.54 31.50
C PHE A 261 -13.37 4.08 31.94
N ASN A 262 -14.46 3.49 32.44
CA ASN A 262 -14.47 2.10 32.89
C ASN A 262 -14.20 1.12 31.73
N PHE A 263 -14.69 1.44 30.52
CA PHE A 263 -14.35 0.68 29.32
C PHE A 263 -12.84 0.74 29.01
N GLY A 264 -12.24 1.93 29.04
CA GLY A 264 -10.81 2.11 28.85
C GLY A 264 -9.98 1.33 29.87
N GLN A 265 -10.34 1.42 31.16
CA GLN A 265 -9.72 0.68 32.26
C GLN A 265 -9.81 -0.84 32.07
N LEU A 266 -10.99 -1.35 31.71
CA LEU A 266 -11.19 -2.76 31.43
C LEU A 266 -10.35 -3.21 30.23
N PHE A 267 -10.31 -2.41 29.16
CA PHE A 267 -9.55 -2.70 27.97
C PHE A 267 -8.04 -2.77 28.26
N SER A 268 -7.48 -1.77 28.96
CA SER A 268 -6.10 -1.79 29.45
C SER A 268 -5.84 -3.03 30.31
N THR A 269 -6.71 -3.32 31.27
CA THR A 269 -6.58 -4.46 32.19
C THR A 269 -6.53 -5.79 31.44
N VAL A 270 -7.39 -6.00 30.44
CA VAL A 270 -7.42 -7.23 29.62
C VAL A 270 -6.12 -7.40 28.85
N ILE A 271 -5.63 -6.35 28.18
CA ILE A 271 -4.37 -6.45 27.43
C ILE A 271 -3.18 -6.67 28.36
N LEU A 272 -3.14 -5.99 29.51
CA LEU A 272 -2.09 -6.20 30.51
C LEU A 272 -2.18 -7.58 31.16
N PHE A 273 -3.37 -8.14 31.34
CA PHE A 273 -3.57 -9.52 31.78
C PHE A 273 -2.99 -10.51 30.77
N LEU A 274 -3.32 -10.33 29.48
CA LEU A 274 -2.73 -11.13 28.40
C LEU A 274 -1.21 -11.00 28.38
N PHE A 275 -0.69 -9.78 28.53
CA PHE A 275 0.75 -9.53 28.59
C PHE A 275 1.41 -10.17 29.81
N ARG A 276 0.78 -10.15 31.00
CA ARG A 276 1.32 -10.80 32.20
C ARG A 276 1.36 -12.32 32.08
N HIS A 277 0.40 -12.92 31.37
CA HIS A 277 0.35 -14.37 31.18
C HIS A 277 1.22 -14.88 30.04
N LEU A 278 1.24 -14.18 28.90
CA LEU A 278 2.05 -14.53 27.74
C LEU A 278 3.49 -14.01 27.87
N GLY A 279 3.71 -12.98 28.69
CA GLY A 279 4.99 -12.32 28.87
C GLY A 279 5.58 -11.86 27.54
N TRP A 280 6.87 -12.14 27.37
CA TRP A 280 7.63 -11.85 26.16
C TRP A 280 7.09 -12.53 24.90
N VAL A 281 6.32 -13.62 25.03
CA VAL A 281 5.72 -14.32 23.89
C VAL A 281 4.68 -13.44 23.18
N ALA A 282 3.97 -12.58 23.92
CA ALA A 282 3.02 -11.64 23.30
C ALA A 282 3.73 -10.67 22.35
N THR A 283 4.87 -10.09 22.78
CA THR A 283 5.68 -9.18 21.96
C THR A 283 6.26 -9.90 20.74
N ALA A 284 6.77 -11.12 20.94
CA ALA A 284 7.32 -11.94 19.85
C ALA A 284 6.25 -12.26 18.78
N LEU A 285 5.09 -12.74 19.20
CA LEU A 285 3.99 -13.10 18.31
C LEU A 285 3.45 -11.86 17.59
N LEU A 286 3.22 -10.76 18.32
CA LEU A 286 2.76 -9.52 17.70
C LEU A 286 3.76 -9.02 16.66
N ALA A 287 5.06 -8.97 17.00
CA ALA A 287 6.11 -8.56 16.07
C ALA A 287 6.12 -9.44 14.79
N SER A 288 5.94 -10.75 14.93
CA SER A 288 5.90 -11.68 13.78
C SER A 288 4.67 -11.51 12.89
N VAL A 289 3.54 -11.04 13.45
CA VAL A 289 2.28 -10.85 12.73
C VAL A 289 2.16 -9.43 12.13
N LEU A 290 2.96 -8.48 12.61
CA LEU A 290 2.94 -7.09 12.15
C LEU A 290 3.13 -6.89 10.64
N PRO A 291 4.00 -7.63 9.90
CA PRO A 291 4.08 -7.49 8.45
C PRO A 291 2.71 -7.66 7.77
N PHE A 292 1.93 -8.63 8.22
CA PHE A 292 0.59 -8.92 7.67
C PHE A 292 -0.45 -7.89 8.13
N MET A 293 -0.36 -7.42 9.39
CA MET A 293 -1.22 -6.34 9.89
C MET A 293 -0.93 -5.00 9.22
N VAL A 294 0.32 -4.73 8.85
CA VAL A 294 0.71 -3.54 8.09
C VAL A 294 0.21 -3.65 6.66
N ALA A 295 0.40 -4.80 6.01
CA ALA A 295 -0.08 -5.06 4.66
C ALA A 295 -1.59 -4.83 4.49
N THR A 296 -2.37 -5.17 5.53
CA THR A 296 -3.83 -5.04 5.57
C THR A 296 -4.33 -3.74 6.23
N GLY A 297 -3.44 -2.92 6.79
CA GLY A 297 -3.80 -1.72 7.56
C GLY A 297 -4.34 -1.97 8.97
N MET A 298 -4.47 -3.24 9.40
CA MET A 298 -5.01 -3.63 10.71
C MET A 298 -4.11 -3.23 11.88
N HIS A 299 -2.83 -2.93 11.68
CA HIS A 299 -1.94 -2.40 12.73
C HIS A 299 -2.51 -1.12 13.38
N LYS A 300 -3.29 -0.32 12.64
CA LYS A 300 -3.96 0.88 13.17
C LYS A 300 -5.01 0.56 14.24
N ALA A 301 -5.51 -0.67 14.30
CA ALA A 301 -6.41 -1.12 15.37
C ALA A 301 -5.72 -1.17 16.74
N MET A 302 -4.38 -1.11 16.79
CA MET A 302 -3.61 -1.04 18.03
C MET A 302 -3.48 0.39 18.58
N LEU A 303 -3.81 1.43 17.80
CA LEU A 303 -3.72 2.82 18.25
C LEU A 303 -4.56 3.13 19.49
N PRO A 304 -5.84 2.71 19.59
CA PRO A 304 -6.63 2.92 20.81
C PRO A 304 -5.97 2.30 22.06
N TYR A 305 -5.35 1.13 21.91
CA TYR A 305 -4.61 0.47 23.00
C TYR A 305 -3.36 1.24 23.40
N ALA A 306 -2.51 1.59 22.43
CA ALA A 306 -1.28 2.34 22.69
C ALA A 306 -1.58 3.69 23.34
N ILE A 307 -2.66 4.34 22.90
CA ILE A 307 -3.10 5.62 23.45
C ILE A 307 -3.68 5.48 24.85
N ALA A 308 -4.56 4.48 25.08
CA ALA A 308 -5.14 4.25 26.40
C ALA A 308 -4.07 3.92 27.46
N THR A 309 -3.13 3.03 27.12
CA THR A 309 -2.02 2.69 28.01
C THR A 309 -1.05 3.84 28.23
N MET A 310 -0.76 4.65 27.21
CA MET A 310 0.04 5.86 27.38
C MET A 310 -0.65 6.88 28.30
N GLY A 311 -1.97 7.04 28.22
CA GLY A 311 -2.71 7.95 29.09
C GLY A 311 -2.80 7.46 30.54
N GLU A 312 -2.92 6.16 30.75
CA GLU A 312 -3.10 5.55 32.07
C GLU A 312 -1.76 5.25 32.77
N LEU A 313 -0.87 4.54 32.08
CA LEU A 313 0.40 4.06 32.61
C LEU A 313 1.57 5.01 32.32
N HIS A 314 1.36 6.00 31.45
CA HIS A 314 2.43 6.89 30.94
C HIS A 314 3.52 6.14 30.18
N LYS A 315 3.23 4.89 29.74
CA LYS A 315 4.11 4.02 28.97
C LYS A 315 3.33 2.96 28.21
N GLU A 316 3.95 2.41 27.18
CA GLU A 316 3.43 1.33 26.34
C GLU A 316 4.51 0.23 26.23
N ILE A 317 4.12 -1.05 26.35
CA ILE A 317 5.08 -2.16 26.59
C ILE A 317 4.96 -3.30 25.58
N LEU A 318 4.02 -3.24 24.64
CA LEU A 318 3.68 -4.34 23.75
C LEU A 318 3.76 -3.92 22.28
N TYR A 319 2.92 -2.97 21.84
CA TYR A 319 2.76 -2.62 20.44
C TYR A 319 3.97 -1.89 19.87
N LEU A 320 4.44 -0.81 20.50
CA LEU A 320 5.57 -0.02 20.03
C LEU A 320 6.90 -0.80 20.15
N PRO A 321 7.18 -1.55 21.24
CA PRO A 321 8.34 -2.44 21.27
C PRO A 321 8.27 -3.53 20.19
N ALA A 322 7.10 -4.14 19.92
CA ALA A 322 6.95 -5.09 18.82
C ALA A 322 7.12 -4.43 17.44
N SER A 323 6.64 -3.20 17.27
CA SER A 323 6.84 -2.42 16.03
C SER A 323 8.31 -2.05 15.81
N LEU A 324 9.12 -1.85 16.86
CA LEU A 324 10.57 -1.68 16.70
C LEU A 324 11.21 -2.92 16.07
N ALA A 325 10.90 -4.11 16.59
CA ALA A 325 11.39 -5.38 16.04
C ALA A 325 11.04 -5.54 14.56
N HIS A 326 9.77 -5.29 14.22
CA HIS A 326 9.25 -5.39 12.87
C HIS A 326 9.90 -4.37 11.91
N ASN A 327 9.85 -3.08 12.26
CA ASN A 327 10.26 -2.00 11.37
C ASN A 327 11.73 -2.10 10.99
N ILE A 328 12.58 -2.49 11.96
CA ILE A 328 14.01 -2.63 11.74
C ILE A 328 14.33 -3.93 11.00
N SER A 329 13.51 -4.97 11.16
CA SER A 329 13.62 -6.19 10.34
C SER A 329 13.33 -5.91 8.86
N GLU A 330 12.31 -5.10 8.56
CA GLU A 330 12.02 -4.64 7.17
C GLU A 330 13.20 -3.87 6.57
N SER A 331 13.85 -3.03 7.38
CA SER A 331 15.05 -2.29 6.97
C SER A 331 16.22 -3.22 6.65
N GLY A 332 16.57 -4.13 7.58
CA GLY A 332 17.68 -5.07 7.41
C GLY A 332 17.48 -6.00 6.21
N ALA A 333 16.26 -6.51 6.01
CA ALA A 333 15.92 -7.34 4.87
C ALA A 333 16.03 -6.58 3.54
N SER A 334 15.55 -5.34 3.50
CA SER A 334 15.64 -4.50 2.29
C SER A 334 17.09 -4.19 1.92
N PHE A 335 17.95 -3.86 2.89
CA PHE A 335 19.37 -3.65 2.62
C PHE A 335 20.09 -4.93 2.15
N ALA A 336 19.71 -6.10 2.66
CA ALA A 336 20.24 -7.37 2.17
C ALA A 336 19.85 -7.64 0.71
N VAL A 337 18.61 -7.34 0.32
CA VAL A 337 18.19 -7.42 -1.10
C VAL A 337 18.96 -6.40 -1.94
N ALA A 338 19.09 -5.16 -1.48
CA ALA A 338 19.82 -4.12 -2.22
C ALA A 338 21.28 -4.51 -2.52
N LEU A 339 21.95 -5.17 -1.56
CA LEU A 339 23.32 -5.65 -1.76
C LEU A 339 23.43 -6.91 -2.60
N LYS A 340 22.41 -7.78 -2.58
CA LYS A 340 22.47 -9.09 -3.24
C LYS A 340 21.91 -9.10 -4.66
N THR A 341 20.91 -8.27 -4.94
CA THR A 341 20.26 -8.19 -6.26
C THR A 341 21.20 -7.64 -7.33
N LYS A 342 21.11 -8.15 -8.56
CA LYS A 342 21.77 -7.60 -9.75
C LYS A 342 20.87 -6.58 -10.47
N ASP A 343 19.55 -6.70 -10.37
CA ASP A 343 18.59 -5.77 -10.94
C ASP A 343 18.73 -4.36 -10.33
N GLU A 344 19.09 -3.37 -11.16
CA GLU A 344 19.30 -1.98 -10.72
C GLU A 344 18.04 -1.30 -10.18
N LYS A 345 16.87 -1.59 -10.77
CA LYS A 345 15.59 -1.02 -10.32
C LYS A 345 15.21 -1.59 -8.97
N LEU A 346 15.37 -2.89 -8.78
CA LEU A 346 15.14 -3.52 -7.49
C LEU A 346 16.15 -3.04 -6.44
N ARG A 347 17.42 -2.84 -6.81
CA ARG A 347 18.45 -2.27 -5.92
C ARG A 347 18.08 -0.89 -5.42
N ALA A 348 17.71 0.02 -6.32
CA ALA A 348 17.30 1.38 -5.98
C ALA A 348 16.05 1.40 -5.09
N THR A 349 15.06 0.56 -5.43
CA THR A 349 13.83 0.39 -4.63
C THR A 349 14.15 -0.14 -3.24
N ALA A 350 14.95 -1.19 -3.13
CA ALA A 350 15.30 -1.81 -1.86
C ALA A 350 16.15 -0.90 -0.96
N MET A 351 17.06 -0.11 -1.54
CA MET A 351 17.86 0.88 -0.81
C MET A 351 16.97 1.99 -0.23
N SER A 352 16.17 2.64 -1.08
CA SER A 352 15.31 3.76 -0.65
C SER A 352 14.25 3.33 0.36
N SER A 353 13.60 2.18 0.12
CA SER A 353 12.63 1.60 1.05
C SER A 353 13.26 1.13 2.36
N GLY A 354 14.48 0.57 2.32
CA GLY A 354 15.22 0.16 3.50
C GLY A 354 15.56 1.33 4.43
N ILE A 355 15.94 2.48 3.84
CA ILE A 355 16.12 3.75 4.58
C ILE A 355 14.78 4.20 5.18
N SER A 356 13.69 4.16 4.41
CA SER A 356 12.36 4.53 4.92
C SER A 356 11.97 3.71 6.15
N ALA A 357 12.16 2.39 6.10
CA ALA A 357 11.89 1.48 7.21
C ALA A 357 12.80 1.74 8.42
N LEU A 358 14.07 2.09 8.19
CA LEU A 358 15.02 2.47 9.26
C LEU A 358 14.52 3.65 10.09
N PHE A 359 13.83 4.58 9.44
CA PHE A 359 13.22 5.76 10.07
C PHE A 359 11.77 5.54 10.53
N GLY A 360 11.28 4.29 10.51
CA GLY A 360 9.98 3.91 11.07
C GLY A 360 8.81 3.96 10.09
N ILE A 361 9.06 4.14 8.78
CA ILE A 361 8.03 4.08 7.73
C ILE A 361 8.26 2.80 6.91
N THR A 362 7.47 1.76 7.19
CA THR A 362 7.72 0.41 6.65
C THR A 362 7.01 0.11 5.35
N GLU A 363 5.97 0.86 5.00
CA GLU A 363 5.12 0.54 3.84
C GLU A 363 5.92 0.44 2.52
N PRO A 364 6.88 1.34 2.21
CA PRO A 364 7.70 1.19 1.02
C PRO A 364 8.52 -0.11 0.99
N ALA A 365 9.08 -0.53 2.12
CA ALA A 365 9.85 -1.78 2.24
C ALA A 365 8.96 -3.01 2.13
N LEU A 366 7.87 -3.02 2.89
CA LEU A 366 6.94 -4.14 2.95
C LEU A 366 6.35 -4.43 1.56
N TYR A 367 5.84 -3.41 0.87
CA TYR A 367 5.21 -3.60 -0.44
C TYR A 367 6.23 -3.66 -1.59
N GLY A 368 7.33 -2.92 -1.51
CA GLY A 368 8.33 -2.83 -2.58
C GLY A 368 9.31 -4.00 -2.61
N VAL A 369 9.54 -4.67 -1.48
CA VAL A 369 10.55 -5.73 -1.36
C VAL A 369 9.98 -6.98 -0.68
N THR A 370 9.51 -6.85 0.56
CA THR A 370 9.25 -8.00 1.44
C THR A 370 8.13 -8.89 0.93
N LEU A 371 6.97 -8.31 0.55
CA LEU A 371 5.84 -9.08 0.02
C LEU A 371 6.05 -9.58 -1.41
N GLN A 372 6.99 -8.98 -2.15
CA GLN A 372 7.31 -9.42 -3.52
C GLN A 372 8.11 -10.72 -3.52
N HIS A 373 8.81 -11.02 -2.43
CA HIS A 373 9.71 -12.17 -2.34
C HIS A 373 9.45 -12.98 -1.07
N LYS A 374 8.88 -14.18 -1.22
CA LYS A 374 8.54 -15.08 -0.08
C LYS A 374 9.73 -15.33 0.86
N ALA A 375 10.94 -15.48 0.33
CA ALA A 375 12.15 -15.66 1.12
C ALA A 375 12.48 -14.45 2.02
N VAL A 376 12.23 -13.24 1.51
CA VAL A 376 12.40 -11.99 2.27
C VAL A 376 11.34 -11.89 3.35
N LEU A 377 10.07 -12.16 3.02
CA LEU A 377 8.98 -12.21 4.00
C LEU A 377 9.26 -13.18 5.15
N TYR A 378 9.69 -14.41 4.87
CA TYR A 378 10.04 -15.36 5.93
C TYR A 378 11.21 -14.88 6.80
N SER A 379 12.19 -14.21 6.20
CA SER A 379 13.33 -13.63 6.91
C SER A 379 12.90 -12.49 7.85
N VAL A 380 12.01 -11.60 7.40
CA VAL A 380 11.43 -10.54 8.22
C VAL A 380 10.61 -11.10 9.37
N VAL A 381 9.73 -12.08 9.12
CA VAL A 381 8.90 -12.71 10.15
C VAL A 381 9.76 -13.40 11.21
N LEU A 382 10.78 -14.15 10.78
CA LEU A 382 11.72 -14.82 11.68
C LEU A 382 12.49 -13.81 12.54
N SER A 383 13.04 -12.76 11.91
CA SER A 383 13.75 -11.71 12.61
C SER A 383 12.86 -10.98 13.62
N SER A 384 11.64 -10.64 13.21
CA SER A 384 10.65 -9.96 14.06
C SER A 384 10.26 -10.82 15.26
N LEU A 385 10.14 -12.14 15.07
CA LEU A 385 9.87 -13.09 16.15
C LEU A 385 11.02 -13.10 17.18
N ILE A 386 12.26 -13.25 16.71
CA ILE A 386 13.44 -13.39 17.60
C ILE A 386 13.74 -12.07 18.32
N SER A 387 13.79 -10.96 17.58
CA SER A 387 14.02 -9.63 18.16
C SER A 387 12.85 -9.15 19.01
N GLY A 388 11.62 -9.44 18.62
CA GLY A 388 10.42 -9.18 19.43
C GLY A 388 10.41 -10.00 20.73
N ALA A 389 10.87 -11.25 20.70
CA ALA A 389 11.05 -12.06 21.91
C ALA A 389 12.10 -11.44 22.83
N PHE A 390 13.27 -11.06 22.31
CA PHE A 390 14.31 -10.40 23.09
C PHE A 390 13.81 -9.11 23.73
N ILE A 391 13.19 -8.23 22.94
CA ILE A 391 12.61 -6.95 23.39
C ILE A 391 11.54 -7.18 24.48
N GLY A 392 10.73 -8.23 24.32
CA GLY A 392 9.75 -8.64 25.32
C GLY A 392 10.39 -9.18 26.61
N ILE A 393 11.47 -9.95 26.53
CA ILE A 393 12.17 -10.53 27.69
C ILE A 393 12.79 -9.44 28.55
N VAL A 394 13.44 -8.46 27.92
CA VAL A 394 14.05 -7.32 28.61
C VAL A 394 13.03 -6.21 28.94
N ALA A 395 11.76 -6.45 28.60
CA ALA A 395 10.60 -5.59 28.90
C ALA A 395 10.82 -4.13 28.50
N VAL A 396 11.20 -3.89 27.24
CA VAL A 396 11.40 -2.52 26.73
C VAL A 396 10.08 -1.73 26.80
N GLU A 397 10.15 -0.52 27.35
CA GLU A 397 9.02 0.38 27.52
C GLU A 397 9.16 1.62 26.63
N ALA A 398 8.08 1.99 25.94
CA ALA A 398 7.98 3.21 25.14
C ALA A 398 7.22 4.32 25.90
N PHE A 399 7.70 5.55 25.80
CA PHE A 399 7.17 6.75 26.49
C PHE A 399 6.68 7.84 25.55
N ALA A 400 6.69 7.58 24.23
CA ALA A 400 6.13 8.45 23.21
C ALA A 400 5.33 7.62 22.20
N LEU A 401 4.27 8.18 21.62
CA LEU A 401 3.50 7.51 20.57
C LEU A 401 3.95 8.00 19.19
N VAL A 402 4.94 7.32 18.63
CA VAL A 402 5.50 7.59 17.31
C VAL A 402 5.92 6.27 16.68
N GLY A 403 5.96 6.21 15.34
CA GLY A 403 6.50 5.06 14.62
C GLY A 403 7.93 4.76 15.09
N PRO A 404 8.23 3.56 15.61
CA PRO A 404 9.57 3.23 16.07
C PRO A 404 10.55 3.13 14.90
N GLY A 405 11.68 3.80 15.05
CA GLY A 405 12.78 3.84 14.08
C GLY A 405 13.96 4.58 14.67
N LEU A 406 15.02 4.75 13.89
CA LEU A 406 16.27 5.38 14.36
C LEU A 406 16.04 6.81 14.88
N ALA A 407 15.20 7.61 14.20
CA ALA A 407 14.90 8.98 14.60
C ALA A 407 14.07 9.10 15.89
N SER A 408 13.32 8.04 16.25
CA SER A 408 12.45 8.02 17.41
C SER A 408 12.97 7.17 18.56
N MET A 409 14.22 6.67 18.50
CA MET A 409 14.80 5.81 19.53
C MET A 409 14.76 6.41 20.94
N THR A 410 14.79 7.74 21.04
CA THR A 410 14.65 8.43 22.33
C THR A 410 13.34 8.09 23.03
N MET A 411 12.28 7.66 22.33
CA MET A 411 11.02 7.21 22.92
C MET A 411 11.18 6.10 23.97
N PHE A 412 12.27 5.34 23.91
CA PHE A 412 12.59 4.29 24.87
C PHE A 412 13.46 4.79 26.04
N THR A 413 13.54 6.11 26.25
CA THR A 413 14.28 6.67 27.37
C THR A 413 13.42 6.55 28.64
N ASN A 414 13.86 5.72 29.58
CA ASN A 414 13.21 5.59 30.89
C ASN A 414 14.05 6.32 31.96
N PRO A 415 13.49 7.32 32.69
CA PRO A 415 14.24 8.03 33.72
C PRO A 415 14.66 7.15 34.90
N ALA A 416 13.89 6.12 35.19
CA ALA A 416 14.12 5.20 36.31
C ALA A 416 15.03 4.03 35.90
N ASN A 417 15.15 3.74 34.61
CA ASN A 417 15.97 2.64 34.10
C ASN A 417 16.67 3.03 32.79
N PRO A 418 17.87 3.64 32.85
CA PRO A 418 18.63 4.00 31.65
C PRO A 418 18.92 2.81 30.72
N MET A 419 18.96 1.59 31.25
CA MET A 419 19.19 0.38 30.47
C MET A 419 18.05 0.10 29.47
N ASN A 420 16.85 0.64 29.68
CA ASN A 420 15.72 0.49 28.75
C ASN A 420 16.09 0.97 27.32
N LEU A 421 16.76 2.12 27.22
CA LEU A 421 17.21 2.66 25.93
C LEU A 421 18.31 1.78 25.32
N VAL A 422 19.25 1.30 26.14
CA VAL A 422 20.31 0.39 25.69
C VAL A 422 19.71 -0.90 25.14
N TRP A 423 18.76 -1.50 25.86
CA TRP A 423 18.06 -2.70 25.40
C TRP A 423 17.26 -2.48 24.12
N ALA A 424 16.65 -1.30 23.94
CA ALA A 424 16.02 -0.94 22.68
C ALA A 424 17.04 -0.91 21.53
N PHE A 425 18.24 -0.37 21.73
CA PHE A 425 19.32 -0.40 20.72
C PHE A 425 19.84 -1.81 20.44
N VAL A 426 19.94 -2.67 21.47
CA VAL A 426 20.31 -4.09 21.26
C VAL A 426 19.23 -4.81 20.45
N GLY A 427 17.94 -4.59 20.78
CA GLY A 427 16.82 -5.15 20.03
C GLY A 427 16.77 -4.66 18.58
N PHE A 428 17.03 -3.37 18.36
CA PHE A 428 17.20 -2.77 17.03
C PHE A 428 18.32 -3.47 16.25
N ALA A 429 19.52 -3.61 16.84
CA ALA A 429 20.66 -4.22 16.17
C ALA A 429 20.37 -5.71 15.86
N LEU A 430 19.73 -6.42 16.79
CA LEU A 430 19.33 -7.81 16.60
C LEU A 430 18.34 -7.96 15.43
N ALA A 431 17.30 -7.12 15.38
CA ALA A 431 16.31 -7.10 14.31
C ALA A 431 16.96 -6.82 12.95
N PHE A 432 17.88 -5.85 12.89
CA PHE A 432 18.57 -5.51 11.66
C PHE A 432 19.45 -6.67 11.17
N VAL A 433 20.31 -7.18 12.05
CA VAL A 433 21.32 -8.19 11.70
C VAL A 433 20.67 -9.53 11.36
N ILE A 434 19.67 -9.98 12.11
CA ILE A 434 19.00 -11.24 11.83
C ILE A 434 18.26 -11.15 10.50
N ALA A 435 17.47 -10.09 10.27
CA ALA A 435 16.76 -9.93 9.00
C ALA A 435 17.73 -9.83 7.82
N PHE A 436 18.82 -9.06 7.98
CA PHE A 436 19.84 -8.91 6.96
C PHE A 436 20.48 -10.27 6.61
N VAL A 437 21.01 -10.99 7.59
CA VAL A 437 21.71 -12.26 7.37
C VAL A 437 20.76 -13.34 6.84
N ALA A 438 19.57 -13.47 7.43
CA ALA A 438 18.58 -14.44 6.97
C ALA A 438 18.17 -14.17 5.52
N THR A 439 17.92 -12.91 5.18
CA THR A 439 17.56 -12.51 3.81
C THR A 439 18.73 -12.72 2.86
N PHE A 440 19.95 -12.34 3.26
CA PHE A 440 21.14 -12.51 2.44
C PHE A 440 21.44 -13.99 2.14
N ILE A 441 21.09 -14.91 3.03
CA ILE A 441 21.24 -16.36 2.78
C ILE A 441 20.08 -16.89 1.92
N GLN A 442 18.83 -16.56 2.27
CA GLN A 442 17.64 -17.17 1.66
C GLN A 442 17.24 -16.56 0.32
N TYR A 443 17.47 -15.27 0.11
CA TYR A 443 17.13 -14.59 -1.14
C TYR A 443 17.97 -15.16 -2.27
N LYS A 444 17.33 -15.79 -3.25
CA LYS A 444 17.95 -16.18 -4.51
C LYS A 444 17.35 -15.32 -5.59
N GLU A 445 18.20 -14.72 -6.39
CA GLU A 445 17.77 -14.00 -7.57
C GLU A 445 17.16 -15.02 -8.54
N GLN A 446 15.92 -14.77 -8.98
CA GLN A 446 15.37 -15.53 -10.08
C GLN A 446 16.10 -15.05 -11.33
N GLU A 447 16.88 -15.93 -11.96
CA GLU A 447 17.36 -15.67 -13.31
C GLU A 447 16.14 -15.45 -14.21
N LYS A 448 16.02 -14.26 -14.79
CA LYS A 448 15.14 -14.09 -15.95
C LYS A 448 15.76 -14.93 -17.04
N ASP A 449 15.04 -15.96 -17.49
CA ASP A 449 15.47 -16.80 -18.60
C ASP A 449 15.58 -15.90 -19.83
N THR A 450 16.80 -15.49 -20.20
CA THR A 450 17.02 -14.52 -21.29
C THR A 450 16.88 -15.14 -22.68
N THR A 451 16.60 -16.44 -22.73
CA THR A 451 16.63 -17.27 -23.92
C THR A 451 15.31 -18.02 -24.08
N ILE A 452 14.67 -17.93 -25.25
CA ILE A 452 13.51 -18.76 -25.59
C ILE A 452 13.79 -19.53 -26.87
N ARG A 453 13.42 -20.82 -26.86
CA ARG A 453 13.57 -21.73 -28.00
C ARG A 453 12.22 -21.98 -28.68
N TYR A 454 12.10 -21.50 -29.90
CA TYR A 454 10.91 -21.61 -30.74
C TYR A 454 10.95 -22.94 -31.50
N ILE A 455 9.87 -23.70 -31.40
CA ILE A 455 9.66 -24.84 -32.31
C ILE A 455 9.24 -24.35 -33.69
N SER A 456 9.24 -25.21 -34.70
CA SER A 456 8.65 -24.85 -35.98
C SER A 456 7.15 -24.62 -35.87
N PRO A 457 6.59 -23.56 -36.46
CA PRO A 457 5.16 -23.31 -36.45
C PRO A 457 4.38 -24.18 -37.44
N VAL A 458 5.05 -24.81 -38.40
CA VAL A 458 4.48 -25.79 -39.36
C VAL A 458 5.49 -26.89 -39.70
N GLU A 459 5.03 -28.02 -40.22
CA GLU A 459 5.90 -29.06 -40.78
C GLU A 459 6.20 -28.78 -42.26
N GLY A 460 7.48 -28.83 -42.66
CA GLY A 460 7.85 -28.49 -44.02
C GLY A 460 9.34 -28.34 -44.29
N ASN A 461 9.65 -27.93 -45.52
CA ASN A 461 11.00 -27.63 -45.95
C ASN A 461 11.37 -26.19 -45.56
N ILE A 462 12.55 -26.02 -45.01
CA ILE A 462 13.03 -24.72 -44.58
C ILE A 462 13.55 -23.96 -45.79
N VAL A 463 13.07 -22.73 -45.96
CA VAL A 463 13.49 -21.80 -47.00
C VAL A 463 14.14 -20.59 -46.33
N PRO A 464 15.41 -20.26 -46.63
CA PRO A 464 16.02 -19.02 -46.19
C PRO A 464 15.16 -17.85 -46.62
N LEU A 465 14.98 -16.85 -45.75
CA LEU A 465 14.05 -15.76 -46.03
C LEU A 465 14.45 -15.01 -47.33
N GLU A 466 15.75 -14.91 -47.61
CA GLU A 466 16.33 -14.32 -48.83
C GLU A 466 15.95 -15.05 -50.13
N GLN A 467 15.45 -16.29 -50.05
CA GLN A 467 15.03 -17.10 -51.20
C GLN A 467 13.50 -17.09 -51.39
N VAL A 468 12.76 -16.41 -50.51
CA VAL A 468 11.31 -16.26 -50.65
C VAL A 468 10.99 -15.37 -51.84
N ASN A 469 10.02 -15.76 -52.66
CA ASN A 469 9.62 -15.06 -53.87
C ASN A 469 8.71 -13.83 -53.58
N ASP A 470 9.15 -12.98 -52.66
CA ASP A 470 8.51 -11.74 -52.27
C ASP A 470 9.57 -10.72 -51.79
N ASP A 471 9.57 -9.52 -52.36
CA ASP A 471 10.59 -8.50 -52.08
C ASP A 471 10.54 -7.97 -50.64
N VAL A 472 9.36 -7.97 -50.00
CA VAL A 472 9.17 -7.43 -48.65
C VAL A 472 9.75 -8.38 -47.61
N PHE A 473 9.53 -9.69 -47.77
CA PHE A 473 10.09 -10.70 -46.88
C PHE A 473 11.57 -10.99 -47.17
N SER A 474 11.96 -11.14 -48.43
CA SER A 474 13.34 -11.50 -48.81
C SER A 474 14.38 -10.43 -48.48
N SER A 475 13.96 -9.15 -48.47
CA SER A 475 14.80 -8.03 -48.04
C SER A 475 14.91 -7.85 -46.52
N LYS A 476 14.20 -8.67 -45.73
CA LYS A 476 14.12 -8.58 -44.25
C LYS A 476 13.58 -7.23 -43.73
N LEU A 477 12.83 -6.48 -44.55
CA LEU A 477 12.26 -5.18 -44.15
C LEU A 477 11.28 -5.32 -42.97
N VAL A 478 10.57 -6.44 -42.88
CA VAL A 478 9.60 -6.73 -41.80
C VAL A 478 10.27 -7.24 -40.53
N GLY A 479 11.47 -7.82 -40.66
CA GLY A 479 12.24 -8.36 -39.54
C GLY A 479 13.13 -9.54 -39.94
N GLU A 480 13.77 -10.16 -38.95
CA GLU A 480 14.56 -11.37 -39.14
C GLU A 480 13.74 -12.61 -38.83
N GLY A 481 13.94 -13.68 -39.58
CA GLY A 481 13.12 -14.87 -39.46
C GLY A 481 13.48 -15.96 -40.44
N ILE A 482 12.54 -16.86 -40.64
CA ILE A 482 12.68 -18.03 -41.51
C ILE A 482 11.35 -18.33 -42.20
N ALA A 483 11.42 -18.92 -43.39
CA ALA A 483 10.26 -19.37 -44.14
C ALA A 483 10.21 -20.91 -44.17
N ILE A 484 9.01 -21.47 -44.20
CA ILE A 484 8.78 -22.91 -44.26
C ILE A 484 7.75 -23.19 -45.36
N GLU A 485 8.15 -23.98 -46.35
CA GLU A 485 7.25 -24.52 -47.36
C GLU A 485 6.55 -25.77 -46.80
N PRO A 486 5.22 -25.74 -46.54
CA PRO A 486 4.54 -26.85 -45.89
C PRO A 486 4.54 -28.13 -46.74
N THR A 487 4.86 -29.27 -46.11
CA THR A 487 4.84 -30.60 -46.77
C THR A 487 3.67 -31.50 -46.36
N SER A 488 2.88 -31.07 -45.38
CA SER A 488 1.69 -31.75 -44.86
C SER A 488 0.48 -30.82 -44.83
N ASP A 489 -0.64 -31.28 -44.28
CA ASP A 489 -1.82 -30.45 -44.01
C ASP A 489 -1.44 -29.17 -43.24
N GLY A 490 -2.02 -28.02 -43.63
CA GLY A 490 -1.66 -26.71 -43.12
C GLY A 490 -2.18 -26.49 -41.69
N VAL A 491 -1.36 -26.79 -40.70
CA VAL A 491 -1.65 -26.52 -39.29
C VAL A 491 -0.57 -25.62 -38.71
N LEU A 492 -0.89 -24.34 -38.51
CA LEU A 492 -0.03 -23.37 -37.84
C LEU A 492 -0.19 -23.53 -36.32
N VAL A 493 0.89 -23.86 -35.62
CA VAL A 493 0.94 -23.97 -34.15
C VAL A 493 1.79 -22.87 -33.52
N SER A 494 1.53 -22.56 -32.25
CA SER A 494 2.32 -21.60 -31.49
C SER A 494 3.71 -22.15 -31.19
N PRO A 495 4.80 -21.47 -31.60
CA PRO A 495 6.13 -22.00 -31.37
C PRO A 495 6.67 -21.78 -29.95
N PHE A 496 5.96 -20.98 -29.14
CA PHE A 496 6.28 -20.68 -27.75
C PHE A 496 4.99 -20.39 -26.94
N THR A 497 5.13 -20.24 -25.63
CA THR A 497 4.03 -19.75 -24.77
C THR A 497 4.05 -18.22 -24.76
N GLY A 498 2.92 -17.58 -25.01
CA GLY A 498 2.83 -16.12 -25.17
C GLY A 498 1.41 -15.61 -25.28
N THR A 499 1.28 -14.35 -25.69
CA THR A 499 -0.01 -13.67 -25.88
C THR A 499 -0.24 -13.40 -27.36
N VAL A 500 -1.48 -13.59 -27.83
CA VAL A 500 -1.90 -13.23 -29.18
C VAL A 500 -2.12 -11.71 -29.23
N GLU A 501 -1.24 -10.99 -29.92
CA GLU A 501 -1.37 -9.53 -30.09
C GLU A 501 -2.42 -9.22 -31.17
N VAL A 502 -2.31 -9.90 -32.31
CA VAL A 502 -3.19 -9.66 -33.46
C VAL A 502 -3.47 -10.96 -34.20
N VAL A 503 -4.73 -11.22 -34.48
CA VAL A 503 -5.21 -12.20 -35.46
C VAL A 503 -5.90 -11.42 -36.56
N TYR A 504 -5.38 -11.53 -37.79
CA TYR A 504 -5.95 -10.80 -38.92
C TYR A 504 -7.31 -11.39 -39.32
N GLU A 505 -8.24 -10.54 -39.78
CA GLU A 505 -9.63 -10.94 -40.05
C GLU A 505 -9.73 -12.13 -41.00
N THR A 506 -8.93 -12.11 -42.07
CA THR A 506 -8.88 -13.17 -43.10
C THR A 506 -8.06 -14.40 -42.66
N GLY A 507 -7.46 -14.43 -41.46
CA GLY A 507 -6.76 -15.61 -40.94
C GLY A 507 -5.40 -15.92 -41.58
N HIS A 508 -4.97 -15.15 -42.59
CA HIS A 508 -3.67 -15.32 -43.26
C HIS A 508 -2.47 -14.98 -42.38
N ALA A 509 -2.65 -14.25 -41.28
CA ALA A 509 -1.56 -13.85 -40.41
C ALA A 509 -1.97 -13.79 -38.92
N VAL A 510 -0.99 -14.05 -38.05
CA VAL A 510 -1.10 -13.98 -36.59
C VAL A 510 0.19 -13.35 -36.05
N MET A 511 0.07 -12.43 -35.09
CA MET A 511 1.18 -11.86 -34.36
C MET A 511 1.10 -12.29 -32.89
N LEU A 512 2.17 -12.91 -32.41
CA LEU A 512 2.32 -13.33 -31.02
C LEU A 512 3.41 -12.52 -30.33
N LYS A 513 3.26 -12.34 -29.01
CA LYS A 513 4.30 -11.80 -28.15
C LYS A 513 4.72 -12.82 -27.12
N ASP A 514 6.01 -13.11 -27.06
CA ASP A 514 6.55 -14.08 -26.10
C ASP A 514 6.69 -13.49 -24.69
N THR A 515 7.23 -14.27 -23.76
CA THR A 515 7.46 -13.82 -22.37
C THR A 515 8.67 -12.89 -22.19
N LEU A 516 9.53 -12.72 -23.21
CA LEU A 516 10.63 -11.74 -23.22
C LEU A 516 10.26 -10.40 -23.86
N GLY A 517 9.11 -10.35 -24.53
CA GLY A 517 8.60 -9.21 -25.28
C GLY A 517 8.94 -9.22 -26.77
N ALA A 518 9.44 -10.32 -27.33
CA ALA A 518 9.67 -10.46 -28.77
C ALA A 518 8.32 -10.59 -29.49
N GLU A 519 8.15 -9.79 -30.54
CA GLU A 519 6.96 -9.77 -31.38
C GLU A 519 7.23 -10.63 -32.62
N VAL A 520 6.43 -11.67 -32.81
CA VAL A 520 6.64 -12.69 -33.84
C VAL A 520 5.42 -12.76 -34.74
N LEU A 521 5.62 -12.37 -35.99
CA LEU A 521 4.64 -12.45 -37.06
C LEU A 521 4.71 -13.82 -37.74
N PHE A 522 3.56 -14.48 -37.82
CA PHE A 522 3.31 -15.65 -38.65
C PHE A 522 2.45 -15.20 -39.83
N HIS A 523 2.98 -15.31 -41.03
CA HIS A 523 2.25 -14.98 -42.26
C HIS A 523 2.17 -16.24 -43.13
N ILE A 524 0.95 -16.67 -43.47
CA ILE A 524 0.69 -17.92 -44.20
C ILE A 524 0.52 -17.60 -45.68
N GLY A 525 1.53 -17.91 -46.47
CA GLY A 525 1.57 -17.72 -47.91
C GLY A 525 1.83 -16.28 -48.35
N ILE A 526 2.19 -16.10 -49.61
CA ILE A 526 2.42 -14.79 -50.24
C ILE A 526 1.13 -14.31 -50.89
N ASP A 527 0.75 -13.05 -50.64
CA ASP A 527 -0.46 -12.43 -51.20
C ASP A 527 -1.81 -13.11 -50.86
N THR A 528 -1.82 -14.08 -49.94
CA THR A 528 -3.00 -14.88 -49.55
C THR A 528 -4.09 -14.06 -48.86
N VAL A 529 -3.81 -12.82 -48.43
CA VAL A 529 -4.84 -11.87 -47.99
C VAL A 529 -5.92 -11.67 -49.06
N LYS A 530 -5.57 -11.78 -50.35
CA LYS A 530 -6.48 -11.66 -51.50
C LYS A 530 -7.51 -12.79 -51.57
N LEU A 531 -7.30 -13.90 -50.84
CA LEU A 531 -8.28 -14.99 -50.70
C LEU A 531 -9.45 -14.62 -49.78
N ASN A 532 -9.43 -13.45 -49.13
CA ASN A 532 -10.52 -12.93 -48.29
C ASN A 532 -11.01 -13.92 -47.22
N GLY A 533 -10.08 -14.71 -46.66
CA GLY A 533 -10.38 -15.70 -45.62
C GLY A 533 -10.84 -17.07 -46.11
N MET A 534 -10.92 -17.28 -47.42
CA MET A 534 -11.13 -18.62 -47.97
C MET A 534 -9.94 -19.52 -47.60
N TYR A 535 -10.25 -20.76 -47.23
CA TYR A 535 -9.28 -21.81 -46.87
C TYR A 535 -8.53 -21.61 -45.56
N PHE A 536 -8.87 -20.61 -44.75
CA PHE A 536 -8.31 -20.40 -43.41
C PHE A 536 -9.37 -20.64 -42.34
N THR A 537 -8.99 -21.22 -41.21
CA THR A 537 -9.83 -21.34 -40.00
C THR A 537 -9.01 -20.94 -38.80
N LYS A 538 -9.45 -19.88 -38.11
CA LYS A 538 -8.80 -19.32 -36.91
C LYS A 538 -9.24 -20.09 -35.67
N HIS A 539 -8.30 -20.37 -34.77
CA HIS A 539 -8.56 -21.08 -33.50
C HIS A 539 -8.28 -20.20 -32.26
N VAL A 540 -7.83 -18.96 -32.47
CA VAL A 540 -7.45 -18.01 -31.42
C VAL A 540 -8.04 -16.62 -31.69
N GLU A 541 -8.13 -15.81 -30.63
CA GLU A 541 -8.63 -14.42 -30.65
C GLU A 541 -7.59 -13.46 -30.05
N ASN A 542 -7.72 -12.15 -30.34
CA ASN A 542 -6.84 -11.13 -29.79
C ASN A 542 -6.86 -11.11 -28.26
N GLY A 543 -5.69 -11.07 -27.63
CA GLY A 543 -5.51 -11.08 -26.17
C GLY A 543 -5.55 -12.48 -25.54
N ALA A 544 -5.76 -13.55 -26.32
CA ALA A 544 -5.68 -14.92 -25.80
C ALA A 544 -4.24 -15.27 -25.36
N ILE A 545 -4.12 -16.07 -24.30
CA ILE A 545 -2.85 -16.69 -23.90
C ILE A 545 -2.77 -18.05 -24.58
N VAL A 546 -1.67 -18.31 -25.28
CA VAL A 546 -1.40 -19.57 -25.97
C VAL A 546 -0.20 -20.26 -25.36
N ASN A 547 -0.25 -21.59 -25.28
CA ASN A 547 0.89 -22.42 -24.93
C ASN A 547 1.63 -22.87 -26.18
N LYS A 548 2.91 -23.18 -25.99
CA LYS A 548 3.72 -23.84 -27.03
C LYS A 548 3.03 -25.10 -27.55
N GLY A 549 2.80 -25.17 -28.86
CA GLY A 549 2.14 -26.27 -29.57
C GLY A 549 0.63 -26.09 -29.77
N ASP A 550 0.01 -25.05 -29.18
CA ASP A 550 -1.42 -24.78 -29.39
C ASP A 550 -1.68 -24.40 -30.86
N VAL A 551 -2.80 -24.87 -31.41
CA VAL A 551 -3.19 -24.58 -32.80
C VAL A 551 -3.66 -23.13 -32.92
N LEU A 552 -3.07 -22.37 -33.84
CA LEU A 552 -3.41 -20.98 -34.11
C LEU A 552 -4.38 -20.86 -35.29
N VAL A 553 -4.00 -21.46 -36.43
CA VAL A 553 -4.73 -21.39 -37.70
C VAL A 553 -4.59 -22.71 -38.43
N THR A 554 -5.67 -23.24 -38.98
CA THR A 554 -5.63 -24.34 -39.95
C THR A 554 -5.94 -23.80 -41.34
N PHE A 555 -5.20 -24.27 -42.35
CA PHE A 555 -5.30 -23.80 -43.73
C PHE A 555 -5.12 -24.92 -44.76
N ASP A 556 -5.72 -24.77 -45.94
CA ASP A 556 -5.70 -25.78 -47.01
C ASP A 556 -4.61 -25.46 -48.05
N VAL A 557 -3.45 -26.11 -47.90
CA VAL A 557 -2.25 -25.88 -48.73
C VAL A 557 -2.53 -26.13 -50.21
N GLU A 558 -3.26 -27.20 -50.55
CA GLU A 558 -3.53 -27.57 -51.94
C GLU A 558 -4.49 -26.61 -52.62
N LYS A 559 -5.52 -26.13 -51.91
CA LYS A 559 -6.43 -25.12 -52.47
C LYS A 559 -5.76 -23.76 -52.64
N ILE A 560 -4.88 -23.36 -51.72
CA ILE A 560 -4.09 -22.13 -51.87
C ILE A 560 -3.22 -22.21 -53.15
N LYS A 561 -2.59 -23.36 -53.41
CA LYS A 561 -1.83 -23.61 -54.65
C LYS A 561 -2.72 -23.61 -55.89
N GLN A 562 -3.92 -24.20 -55.83
CA GLN A 562 -4.88 -24.23 -56.95
C GLN A 562 -5.37 -22.83 -57.35
N GLU A 563 -5.49 -21.92 -56.39
CA GLU A 563 -5.80 -20.51 -56.64
C GLU A 563 -4.58 -19.69 -57.11
N GLY A 564 -3.42 -20.33 -57.28
CA GLY A 564 -2.21 -19.72 -57.82
C GLY A 564 -1.35 -18.97 -56.80
N TYR A 565 -1.56 -19.19 -55.50
CA TYR A 565 -0.77 -18.55 -54.44
C TYR A 565 0.28 -19.50 -53.86
N ASP A 566 1.38 -18.92 -53.38
CA ASP A 566 2.44 -19.64 -52.67
C ASP A 566 2.01 -19.83 -51.20
N PRO A 567 1.95 -21.06 -50.65
CA PRO A 567 1.54 -21.33 -49.27
C PRO A 567 2.68 -21.24 -48.24
N THR A 568 3.88 -20.80 -48.64
CA THR A 568 5.05 -20.67 -47.75
C THR A 568 4.72 -19.85 -46.50
N VAL A 569 5.02 -20.40 -45.32
CA VAL A 569 4.76 -19.76 -44.03
C VAL A 569 5.99 -19.02 -43.55
N MET A 570 5.87 -17.73 -43.30
CA MET A 570 6.94 -16.91 -42.73
C MET A 570 6.77 -16.80 -41.21
N MET A 571 7.84 -17.05 -40.46
CA MET A 571 7.97 -16.76 -39.02
C MET A 571 9.03 -15.67 -38.83
N ILE A 572 8.61 -14.47 -38.42
CA ILE A 572 9.44 -13.27 -38.43
C ILE A 572 9.39 -12.57 -37.08
N VAL A 573 10.56 -12.31 -36.49
CA VAL A 573 10.70 -11.44 -35.31
C VAL A 573 10.74 -9.99 -35.79
N THR A 574 9.65 -9.25 -35.58
CA THR A 574 9.49 -7.89 -36.13
C THR A 574 10.38 -6.88 -35.40
N ASN A 575 10.53 -7.05 -34.08
CA ASN A 575 11.37 -6.22 -33.22
C ASN A 575 12.78 -6.82 -32.99
N HIS A 576 13.34 -7.50 -33.99
CA HIS A 576 14.63 -8.22 -33.97
C HIS A 576 15.83 -7.40 -33.45
N GLN A 577 15.79 -6.07 -33.53
CA GLN A 577 16.88 -5.19 -33.09
C GLN A 577 17.26 -5.41 -31.62
N HIS A 578 16.31 -5.82 -30.78
CA HIS A 578 16.49 -6.09 -29.34
C HIS A 578 16.95 -7.52 -29.01
N TYR A 579 17.09 -8.39 -30.01
CA TYR A 579 17.36 -9.81 -29.81
C TYR A 579 18.54 -10.29 -30.67
N ASN A 580 19.25 -11.32 -30.21
CA ASN A 580 20.10 -12.15 -31.05
C ASN A 580 19.27 -13.34 -31.52
N ILE A 581 19.23 -13.57 -32.83
CA ILE A 581 18.41 -14.63 -33.43
C ILE A 581 19.35 -15.70 -33.98
N HIS A 582 19.20 -16.92 -33.48
CA HIS A 582 19.96 -18.08 -33.90
C HIS A 582 19.03 -19.05 -34.63
N LEU A 583 19.23 -19.16 -35.95
CA LEU A 583 18.49 -20.08 -36.81
C LEU A 583 19.11 -21.48 -36.80
N SER A 584 18.26 -22.51 -36.80
CA SER A 584 18.69 -23.90 -36.95
C SER A 584 19.20 -24.19 -38.37
N ALA A 585 20.26 -24.98 -38.52
CA ALA A 585 20.86 -25.35 -39.81
C ALA A 585 20.15 -26.53 -40.52
N GLN A 586 18.89 -26.79 -40.18
CA GLN A 586 18.10 -27.88 -40.75
C GLN A 586 17.53 -27.49 -42.12
N THR A 587 17.30 -28.47 -42.99
CA THR A 587 16.65 -28.27 -44.30
C THR A 587 15.17 -28.67 -44.30
N HIS A 588 14.75 -29.42 -43.28
CA HIS A 588 13.39 -29.90 -43.09
C HIS A 588 13.07 -29.91 -41.59
N THR A 589 11.82 -29.62 -41.23
CA THR A 589 11.41 -29.45 -39.82
C THR A 589 10.00 -29.97 -39.55
N THR A 590 9.78 -30.45 -38.33
CA THR A 590 8.46 -30.77 -37.77
C THR A 590 8.09 -29.77 -36.68
N THR A 591 6.83 -29.76 -36.23
CA THR A 591 6.36 -28.91 -35.11
C THR A 591 6.98 -29.25 -33.75
N LYS A 592 7.86 -30.26 -33.68
CA LYS A 592 8.61 -30.62 -32.47
C LYS A 592 10.06 -30.12 -32.50
N ASP A 593 10.57 -29.78 -33.67
CA ASP A 593 11.95 -29.36 -33.86
C ASP A 593 12.13 -27.89 -33.50
N ILE A 594 13.27 -27.57 -32.89
CA ILE A 594 13.62 -26.19 -32.52
C ILE A 594 14.21 -25.51 -33.76
N LEU A 595 13.50 -24.49 -34.24
CA LEU A 595 13.83 -23.83 -35.50
C LEU A 595 14.57 -22.51 -35.27
N LEU A 596 14.22 -21.81 -34.19
CA LEU A 596 14.74 -20.49 -33.89
C LEU A 596 15.01 -20.40 -32.38
N THR A 597 16.15 -19.83 -31.99
CA THR A 597 16.43 -19.45 -30.60
C THR A 597 16.62 -17.94 -30.55
N ILE A 598 15.93 -17.28 -29.62
CA ILE A 598 16.09 -15.86 -29.36
C ILE A 598 16.73 -15.62 -28.01
N ASP A 599 17.73 -14.74 -27.99
CA ASP A 599 18.36 -14.23 -26.78
C ASP A 599 18.11 -12.72 -26.70
N LYS A 600 17.57 -12.26 -25.57
CA LYS A 600 17.43 -10.81 -25.35
C LYS A 600 18.82 -10.18 -25.23
N LYS A 601 19.12 -9.18 -26.06
CA LYS A 601 20.38 -8.42 -25.95
C LYS A 601 20.39 -7.74 -24.58
N GLY A 602 21.47 -7.92 -23.82
CA GLY A 602 21.66 -7.20 -22.57
C GLY A 602 21.73 -5.71 -22.86
N GLU A 603 20.88 -4.93 -22.20
CA GLU A 603 20.97 -3.46 -22.17
C GLU A 603 22.18 -3.01 -21.35
#